data_AF-A0A7J8QFZ7-F1
#
_entry.id   AF-A0A7J8QFZ7-F1
#
_cell.length_a   1.000
_cell.length_b   1.000
_cell.length_c   1.000
_cell.angle_alpha   90.00
_cell.angle_beta   90.00
_cell.angle_gamma   90.00
#
_symmetry.space_group_name_H-M   'P 1'
#
loop_
_entity.id
_entity.type
_entity.pdbx_description
1 polymer ?
#
loop_
_entity_poly.entity_id
_entity_poly.type
_entity_poly.pdbx_seq_one_letter_code
_entity_poly.pdbx_strand_id
1 'polypeptide(L)'
;MQLVARVPAALFYWPLIQLAGAATDNIALGVAVGSKGRGNLPGATSDIRATLLLLLVGKCTADPTAFQEVGGEEFFRELLDDTDSRVAYYSSAFLLKRMMTEKPEKYQHMLQKLIYKAQQSNNEKLLENPYLQMRGIFQLSNEL
;
A
#
# COMPACT_ATOMS: atom_id res chain seq x y z
N MET A 1 -14.84 11.87 2.78
CA MET A 1 -14.20 12.81 1.83
C MET A 1 -14.91 12.77 0.48
N GLN A 2 -15.88 13.66 0.23
CA GLN A 2 -16.62 13.66 -1.06
C GLN A 2 -15.79 14.19 -2.25
N LEU A 3 -14.74 14.98 -1.98
CA LEU A 3 -13.88 15.56 -3.02
C LEU A 3 -13.06 14.48 -3.76
N VAL A 4 -12.36 13.62 -3.01
CA VAL A 4 -11.51 12.56 -3.58
C VAL A 4 -12.32 11.58 -4.45
N ALA A 5 -13.56 11.28 -4.05
CA ALA A 5 -14.46 10.40 -4.81
C ALA A 5 -14.79 10.92 -6.21
N ARG A 6 -14.75 12.23 -6.44
CA ARG A 6 -15.05 12.85 -7.74
C ARG A 6 -13.84 12.96 -8.67
N VAL A 7 -12.64 12.72 -8.15
CA VAL A 7 -11.41 12.78 -8.94
C VAL A 7 -11.22 11.43 -9.65
N PRO A 8 -10.93 11.40 -10.96
CA PRO A 8 -10.62 10.16 -11.68
C PRO A 8 -9.44 9.42 -11.05
N ALA A 9 -9.57 8.09 -10.88
CA ALA A 9 -8.53 7.27 -10.25
C ALA A 9 -7.18 7.36 -10.98
N ALA A 10 -7.21 7.53 -12.32
CA ALA A 10 -6.04 7.71 -13.17
C ALA A 10 -5.11 8.85 -12.74
N LEU A 11 -5.66 9.91 -12.13
CA LEU A 11 -4.86 11.02 -11.63
C LEU A 11 -4.03 10.67 -10.38
N PHE A 12 -4.34 9.54 -9.73
CA PHE A 12 -3.59 9.04 -8.58
C PHE A 12 -2.67 7.87 -8.96
N TYR A 13 -3.18 6.83 -9.64
CA TYR A 13 -2.39 5.62 -9.88
C TYR A 13 -1.33 5.81 -10.97
N TRP A 14 -1.61 6.62 -12.01
CA TRP A 14 -0.64 6.81 -13.09
C TRP A 14 0.63 7.51 -12.61
N PRO A 15 0.56 8.66 -11.90
CA PRO A 15 1.76 9.28 -11.34
C PRO A 15 2.45 8.40 -10.29
N LEU A 16 1.69 7.61 -9.52
CA LEU A 16 2.25 6.69 -8.54
C LEU A 16 3.19 5.65 -9.18
N ILE A 17 2.79 5.08 -10.33
CA ILE A 17 3.61 4.16 -11.13
C ILE A 17 4.82 4.88 -11.72
N GLN A 18 4.62 6.05 -12.34
CA GLN A 18 5.72 6.80 -12.97
C GLN A 18 6.82 7.19 -11.99
N LEU A 19 6.45 7.45 -10.73
CA LEU A 19 7.39 7.81 -9.67
C LEU A 19 8.09 6.58 -9.03
N ALA A 20 7.70 5.35 -9.36
CA ALA A 20 8.24 4.13 -8.74
C ALA A 20 9.71 3.85 -9.08
N GLY A 21 10.11 4.15 -10.33
CA GLY A 21 11.49 4.01 -10.81
C GLY A 21 12.27 5.32 -10.84
N ALA A 22 11.62 6.44 -10.50
CA ALA A 22 12.29 7.71 -10.37
C ALA A 22 13.12 7.66 -9.08
N ALA A 23 14.37 7.21 -9.22
CA ALA A 23 15.42 7.37 -8.24
C ALA A 23 15.34 8.79 -7.65
N THR A 24 15.76 8.91 -6.40
CA THR A 24 15.77 10.09 -5.54
C THR A 24 16.59 11.28 -6.07
N ASP A 25 16.50 11.59 -7.36
CA ASP A 25 17.11 12.72 -8.06
C ASP A 25 16.05 13.77 -8.46
N ASN A 26 14.82 13.65 -7.96
CA ASN A 26 13.75 14.62 -8.19
C ASN A 26 13.89 15.87 -7.31
N ILE A 27 15.01 16.59 -7.49
CA ILE A 27 15.17 17.99 -7.09
C ILE A 27 14.18 18.90 -7.87
N ALA A 28 13.71 18.48 -9.04
CA ALA A 28 12.92 19.33 -9.93
C ALA A 28 11.45 19.54 -9.52
N LEU A 29 10.81 18.58 -8.84
CA LEU A 29 9.37 18.67 -8.51
C LEU A 29 9.08 19.32 -7.15
N GLY A 30 10.01 19.25 -6.19
CA GLY A 30 9.91 19.96 -4.91
C GLY A 30 9.90 21.49 -5.08
N VAL A 31 10.59 21.99 -6.10
CA VAL A 31 10.63 23.41 -6.48
C VAL A 31 9.31 23.86 -7.11
N ALA A 32 8.66 23.02 -7.94
CA ALA A 32 7.41 23.35 -8.60
C ALA A 32 6.22 23.52 -7.64
N VAL A 33 6.28 22.91 -6.44
CA VAL A 33 5.23 23.00 -5.41
C VAL A 33 5.63 23.85 -4.20
N GLY A 34 6.78 24.56 -4.26
CA GLY A 34 7.23 25.48 -3.21
C GLY A 34 7.66 24.80 -1.90
N SER A 35 7.93 23.50 -1.92
CA SER A 35 8.34 22.76 -0.73
C SER A 35 9.81 23.03 -0.41
N LYS A 36 10.06 23.73 0.71
CA LYS A 36 11.40 23.86 1.34
C LYS A 36 11.75 22.64 2.21
N GLY A 37 11.25 21.46 1.84
CA GLY A 37 11.53 20.21 2.55
C GLY A 37 12.99 19.83 2.36
N ARG A 38 13.69 19.56 3.47
CA ARG A 38 15.11 19.19 3.56
C ARG A 38 15.44 17.85 2.84
N GLY A 39 15.35 17.81 1.52
CA GLY A 39 15.61 16.64 0.69
C GLY A 39 17.07 16.48 0.28
N ASN A 40 18.02 16.72 1.18
CA ASN A 40 19.46 16.67 0.85
C ASN A 40 20.15 15.38 1.30
N LEU A 41 19.42 14.26 1.33
CA LEU A 41 19.97 12.94 1.63
C LEU A 41 19.65 11.98 0.48
N PRO A 42 20.65 11.22 -0.03
CA PRO A 42 20.40 10.04 -0.86
C PRO A 42 19.43 9.12 -0.10
N GLY A 43 18.30 8.77 -0.71
CA GLY A 43 17.23 8.03 -0.02
C GLY A 43 16.12 8.89 0.61
N ALA A 44 16.08 10.21 0.37
CA ALA A 44 14.93 11.05 0.72
C ALA A 44 13.68 10.57 -0.04
N THR A 45 12.88 9.75 0.63
CA THR A 45 11.65 9.15 0.11
C THR A 45 10.64 10.23 -0.27
N SER A 46 10.21 10.25 -1.54
CA SER A 46 9.26 11.24 -2.05
C SER A 46 7.91 11.15 -1.32
N ASP A 47 7.60 12.12 -0.45
CA ASP A 47 6.31 12.25 0.25
C ASP A 47 5.11 12.26 -0.71
N ILE A 48 5.36 12.63 -1.97
CA ILE A 48 4.38 12.65 -3.05
C ILE A 48 3.84 11.24 -3.33
N ARG A 49 4.69 10.21 -3.38
CA ARG A 49 4.24 8.83 -3.70
C ARG A 49 3.33 8.27 -2.62
N ALA A 50 3.77 8.41 -1.36
CA ALA A 50 2.97 8.00 -0.21
C ALA A 50 1.63 8.76 -0.16
N THR A 51 1.63 10.05 -0.46
CA THR A 51 0.41 10.88 -0.48
C THR A 51 -0.52 10.49 -1.63
N LEU A 52 0.00 10.27 -2.83
CA LEU A 52 -0.78 9.80 -3.98
C LEU A 52 -1.43 8.44 -3.69
N LEU A 53 -0.68 7.53 -3.05
CA LEU A 53 -1.23 6.26 -2.62
C LEU A 53 -2.35 6.43 -1.60
N LEU A 54 -2.17 7.28 -0.57
CA LEU A 54 -3.22 7.53 0.43
C LEU A 54 -4.47 8.15 -0.19
N LEU A 55 -4.31 9.03 -1.18
CA LEU A 55 -5.44 9.59 -1.96
C LEU A 55 -6.12 8.51 -2.79
N LEU A 56 -5.36 7.63 -3.46
CA LEU A 56 -5.89 6.50 -4.21
C LEU A 56 -6.65 5.53 -3.29
N VAL A 57 -6.10 5.19 -2.13
CA VAL A 57 -6.78 4.40 -1.09
C VAL A 57 -8.09 5.08 -0.66
N GLY A 58 -8.07 6.39 -0.46
CA GLY A 58 -9.26 7.18 -0.17
C GLY A 58 -10.32 7.09 -1.27
N LYS A 59 -9.91 7.16 -2.55
CA LYS A 59 -10.78 6.99 -3.72
C LYS A 59 -11.37 5.59 -3.77
N CYS A 60 -10.55 4.54 -3.68
CA CYS A 60 -11.00 3.15 -3.71
C CYS A 60 -11.89 2.77 -2.51
N THR A 61 -11.73 3.45 -1.37
CA THR A 61 -12.61 3.28 -0.20
C THR A 61 -13.95 3.97 -0.39
N ALA A 62 -13.97 5.15 -1.01
CA ALA A 62 -15.19 5.92 -1.26
C ALA A 62 -15.99 5.40 -2.47
N ASP A 63 -15.30 4.76 -3.42
CA ASP A 63 -15.87 4.27 -4.67
C ASP A 63 -15.26 2.89 -5.00
N PRO A 64 -16.01 1.80 -4.76
CA PRO A 64 -15.54 0.45 -5.04
C PRO A 64 -15.23 0.17 -6.51
N THR A 65 -15.82 0.94 -7.45
CA THR A 65 -15.53 0.76 -8.88
C THR A 65 -14.10 1.18 -9.21
N ALA A 66 -13.62 2.25 -8.56
CA ALA A 66 -12.24 2.72 -8.70
C ALA A 66 -11.20 1.68 -8.26
N PHE A 67 -11.53 0.81 -7.31
CA PHE A 67 -10.65 -0.29 -6.93
C PHE A 67 -10.45 -1.28 -8.09
N GLN A 68 -11.50 -1.61 -8.83
CA GLN A 68 -11.41 -2.48 -10.00
C GLN A 68 -10.72 -1.78 -11.18
N GLU A 69 -10.99 -0.48 -11.38
CA GLU A 69 -10.36 0.32 -12.44
C GLU A 69 -8.83 0.33 -12.37
N VAL A 70 -8.27 0.31 -11.16
CA VAL A 70 -6.81 0.30 -10.98
C VAL A 70 -6.15 -1.08 -11.05
N GLY A 71 -6.92 -2.15 -11.28
CA GLY A 71 -6.40 -3.53 -11.29
C GLY A 71 -6.66 -4.31 -9.99
N GLY A 72 -7.46 -3.78 -9.07
CA GLY A 72 -7.94 -4.53 -7.91
C GLY A 72 -6.83 -4.94 -6.93
N GLU A 73 -6.97 -6.14 -6.36
CA GLU A 73 -6.05 -6.67 -5.34
C GLU A 73 -4.62 -6.80 -5.88
N GLU A 74 -4.46 -7.15 -7.16
CA GLU A 74 -3.17 -7.38 -7.80
C GLU A 74 -2.31 -6.11 -7.83
N PHE A 75 -2.90 -4.97 -8.21
CA PHE A 75 -2.22 -3.68 -8.20
C PHE A 75 -1.62 -3.34 -6.83
N PHE A 76 -2.41 -3.44 -5.76
CA PHE A 76 -1.91 -3.15 -4.41
C PHE A 76 -0.96 -4.22 -3.91
N ARG A 77 -1.09 -5.47 -4.38
CA ARG A 77 -0.17 -6.56 -4.05
C ARG A 77 1.22 -6.30 -4.62
N GLU A 78 1.32 -5.81 -5.85
CA GLU A 78 2.61 -5.44 -6.46
C GLU A 78 3.31 -4.31 -5.68
N LEU A 79 2.54 -3.36 -5.14
CA LEU A 79 3.07 -2.26 -4.31
C LEU A 79 3.68 -2.74 -2.96
N LEU A 80 3.51 -4.00 -2.56
CA LEU A 80 4.24 -4.54 -1.40
C LEU A 80 5.74 -4.71 -1.68
N ASP A 81 6.14 -4.83 -2.95
CA ASP A 81 7.53 -4.92 -3.39
C ASP A 81 8.17 -3.55 -3.67
N ASP A 82 7.49 -2.46 -3.30
CA ASP A 82 7.95 -1.10 -3.53
C ASP A 82 9.21 -0.74 -2.71
N THR A 83 10.06 0.12 -3.30
CA THR A 83 11.27 0.62 -2.65
C THR A 83 10.97 1.60 -1.50
N ASP A 84 9.85 2.33 -1.56
CA ASP A 84 9.36 3.15 -0.45
C ASP A 84 8.56 2.27 0.51
N SER A 85 9.11 2.03 1.71
CA SER A 85 8.49 1.21 2.74
C SER A 85 7.10 1.71 3.16
N ARG A 86 6.80 3.00 3.01
CA ARG A 86 5.48 3.57 3.30
C ARG A 86 4.45 3.17 2.25
N VAL A 87 4.86 3.08 0.98
CA VAL A 87 3.99 2.59 -0.11
C VAL A 87 3.61 1.14 0.14
N ALA A 88 4.59 0.30 0.48
CA ALA A 88 4.33 -1.09 0.85
C ALA A 88 3.44 -1.21 2.10
N TYR A 89 3.69 -0.40 3.13
CA TYR A 89 2.93 -0.41 4.37
C TYR A 89 1.47 0.00 4.16
N TYR A 90 1.22 1.15 3.52
CA TYR A 90 -0.15 1.65 3.29
C TYR A 90 -0.95 0.74 2.36
N SER A 91 -0.31 0.17 1.34
CA SER A 91 -0.95 -0.81 0.46
C SER A 91 -1.35 -2.06 1.22
N SER A 92 -0.47 -2.57 2.09
CA SER A 92 -0.75 -3.73 2.95
C SER A 92 -1.88 -3.45 3.93
N ALA A 93 -1.86 -2.29 4.60
CA ALA A 93 -2.91 -1.90 5.55
C ALA A 93 -4.28 -1.76 4.85
N PHE A 94 -4.30 -1.23 3.63
CA PHE A 94 -5.52 -1.15 2.83
C PHE A 94 -6.07 -2.53 2.46
N LEU A 95 -5.23 -3.42 1.92
CA LEU A 95 -5.62 -4.78 1.56
C LEU A 95 -6.10 -5.58 2.77
N LEU A 96 -5.38 -5.49 3.88
CA LEU A 96 -5.73 -6.14 5.13
C LEU A 96 -7.10 -5.68 5.62
N LYS A 97 -7.33 -4.35 5.68
CA LYS A 97 -8.61 -3.77 6.07
C LYS A 97 -9.74 -4.27 5.19
N ARG A 98 -9.53 -4.31 3.86
CA ARG A 98 -10.53 -4.85 2.92
C ARG A 98 -10.82 -6.32 3.16
N MET A 99 -9.80 -7.15 3.37
CA MET A 99 -9.99 -8.57 3.65
C MET A 99 -10.80 -8.78 4.94
N MET A 100 -10.48 -8.01 5.99
CA MET A 100 -11.23 -8.03 7.25
C MET A 100 -12.70 -7.66 7.08
N THR A 101 -13.03 -6.71 6.20
CA THR A 101 -14.42 -6.26 5.99
C THR A 101 -15.20 -7.07 4.97
N GLU A 102 -14.55 -7.50 3.88
CA GLU A 102 -15.21 -8.13 2.73
C GLU A 102 -15.14 -9.65 2.77
N LYS A 103 -14.10 -10.22 3.39
CA LYS A 103 -13.87 -11.67 3.46
C LYS A 103 -13.44 -12.09 4.88
N PRO A 104 -14.24 -11.77 5.93
CA PRO A 104 -13.86 -11.96 7.33
C PRO A 104 -13.53 -13.43 7.67
N GLU A 105 -14.26 -14.39 7.09
CA GLU A 105 -14.00 -15.82 7.29
C GLU A 105 -12.65 -16.25 6.71
N LYS A 106 -12.34 -15.80 5.48
CA LYS A 106 -11.03 -16.04 4.86
C LYS A 106 -9.92 -15.40 5.71
N TYR A 107 -10.13 -14.16 6.15
CA TYR A 107 -9.18 -13.47 7.02
C TYR A 107 -8.93 -14.24 8.32
N GLN A 108 -9.99 -14.66 9.02
CA GLN A 108 -9.90 -15.41 10.27
C GLN A 108 -9.13 -16.72 10.10
N HIS A 109 -9.43 -17.47 9.04
CA HIS A 109 -8.72 -18.72 8.73
C HIS A 109 -7.22 -18.48 8.47
N MET A 110 -6.89 -17.46 7.68
CA MET A 110 -5.49 -17.11 7.40
C MET A 110 -4.77 -16.61 8.67
N LEU A 111 -5.45 -15.82 9.50
CA LEU A 111 -4.91 -15.31 10.76
C LEU A 111 -4.56 -16.45 11.72
N GLN A 112 -5.42 -17.46 11.86
CA GLN A 112 -5.13 -18.63 12.69
C GLN A 112 -3.86 -19.37 12.25
N LYS A 113 -3.70 -19.59 10.93
CA LYS A 113 -2.49 -20.18 10.37
C LYS A 113 -1.25 -19.32 10.63
N LEU A 114 -1.40 -18.00 10.52
CA LEU A 114 -0.31 -17.06 10.74
C LEU A 114 0.12 -17.00 12.21
N ILE A 115 -0.83 -17.07 13.16
CA ILE A 115 -0.57 -17.21 14.60
C ILE A 115 0.21 -18.50 14.87
N TYR A 116 -0.24 -19.62 14.31
CA TYR A 116 0.48 -20.89 14.46
C TYR A 116 1.92 -20.80 13.96
N LYS A 117 2.15 -20.19 12.78
CA LYS A 117 3.49 -19.95 12.23
C LYS A 117 4.33 -19.00 13.11
N ALA A 118 3.73 -17.95 13.67
CA ALA A 118 4.40 -17.01 14.56
C ALA A 118 4.84 -17.68 15.87
N GLN A 119 4.02 -18.57 16.44
CA GLN A 119 4.37 -19.35 17.61
C GLN A 119 5.53 -20.33 17.34
N GLN A 120 5.49 -21.04 16.21
CA GLN A 120 6.57 -21.98 15.83
C GLN A 120 7.92 -21.27 15.59
N SER A 121 7.89 -20.03 15.11
CA SER A 121 9.09 -19.23 14.83
C SER A 121 9.47 -18.24 15.93
N ASN A 122 8.71 -18.18 17.02
CA ASN A 122 8.84 -17.21 18.10
C ASN A 122 8.93 -15.74 17.59
N ASN A 123 8.07 -15.38 16.63
CA ASN A 123 8.09 -14.08 15.96
C ASN A 123 6.72 -13.39 15.99
N GLU A 124 6.41 -12.73 17.10
CA GLU A 124 5.14 -12.03 17.33
C GLU A 124 4.92 -10.84 16.39
N LYS A 125 6.01 -10.25 15.83
CA LYS A 125 5.93 -9.10 14.91
C LYS A 125 5.13 -9.38 13.64
N LEU A 126 4.97 -10.65 13.28
CA LEU A 126 4.12 -11.10 12.16
C LEU A 126 2.66 -10.65 12.30
N LEU A 127 2.19 -10.42 13.54
CA LEU A 127 0.79 -10.07 13.83
C LEU A 127 0.57 -8.57 14.02
N GLU A 128 1.61 -7.82 14.40
CA GLU A 128 1.49 -6.38 14.72
C GLU A 128 1.63 -5.48 13.51
N ASN A 129 2.35 -5.95 12.48
CA ASN A 129 2.69 -5.15 11.32
C ASN A 129 1.83 -5.57 10.10
N PRO A 130 0.96 -4.69 9.56
CA PRO A 130 0.12 -5.00 8.41
C PRO A 130 0.88 -5.50 7.18
N TYR A 131 2.09 -4.99 6.94
CA TYR A 131 2.94 -5.47 5.85
C TYR A 131 3.39 -6.92 6.07
N LEU A 132 3.90 -7.23 7.26
CA LEU A 132 4.32 -8.61 7.58
C LEU A 132 3.13 -9.56 7.58
N GLN A 133 1.99 -9.13 8.11
CA GLN A 133 0.77 -9.93 8.15
C GLN A 133 0.27 -10.22 6.73
N MET A 134 0.18 -9.20 5.86
CA MET A 134 -0.29 -9.38 4.49
C MET A 134 0.68 -10.24 3.66
N ARG A 135 2.00 -10.05 3.79
CA ARG A 135 3.01 -10.92 3.19
C ARG A 135 2.86 -12.38 3.65
N GLY A 136 2.67 -12.60 4.94
CA GLY A 136 2.45 -13.93 5.50
C GLY A 136 1.17 -14.58 4.97
N ILE A 137 0.08 -13.82 4.88
CA ILE A 137 -1.19 -14.29 4.31
C ILE A 137 -1.02 -14.70 2.85
N PHE A 138 -0.32 -13.90 2.04
CA PHE A 138 -0.08 -14.23 0.63
C PHE A 138 0.81 -15.47 0.46
N GLN A 139 1.85 -15.62 1.28
CA GLN A 139 2.66 -16.85 1.28
C GLN A 139 1.82 -18.08 1.59
N LEU A 140 1.03 -18.04 2.67
CA LEU A 140 0.15 -19.14 3.08
C LEU A 140 -0.94 -19.45 2.05
N SER A 141 -1.38 -18.45 1.28
CA SER A 141 -2.38 -18.62 0.23
C SER A 141 -1.82 -19.29 -1.02
N ASN A 142 -0.51 -19.13 -1.30
CA ASN A 142 0.16 -19.79 -2.43
C ASN A 142 0.58 -21.24 -2.12
N GLU A 143 0.57 -21.63 -0.85
CA GLU A 143 0.87 -23.00 -0.38
C GLU A 143 -0.40 -23.90 -0.38
N LEU A 144 -1.57 -23.34 -0.71
CA LEU A 144 -2.87 -24.02 -0.79
C LEU A 144 -3.25 -24.30 -2.24
#